data_AF-A0A920TEI8-F1
#
_entry.id   AF-A0A920TEI8-F1
#
_cell.length_a   1.000
_cell.length_b   1.000
_cell.length_c   1.000
_cell.angle_alpha   90.00
_cell.angle_beta   90.00
_cell.angle_gamma   90.00
#
_symmetry.space_group_name_H-M   'P 1'
#
loop_
_entity.id
_entity.type
_entity.pdbx_description
1 polymer ?
#
loop_
_entity_poly.entity_id
_entity_poly.type
_entity_poly.pdbx_seq_one_letter_code
_entity_poly.pdbx_strand_id
1 'polypeptide(L)'
;MENQIDKEYIEDSTTRLLSANRIKALVAGIVLSSALIYFAFVAFQGATVYYFTVGEIKEQPATADGKVVRVSGKLVSESFSRSEGSTLAHFA
;
A
#
# COMPACT_ATOMS: atom_id res chain seq x y z
N MET A 1 22.30 42.84 41.86
CA MET A 1 21.10 43.31 41.13
C MET A 1 21.07 42.53 39.83
N GLU A 2 20.18 41.54 39.73
CA GLU A 2 20.00 40.77 38.48
C GLU A 2 19.50 41.73 37.38
N ASN A 3 20.14 41.73 36.22
CA ASN A 3 19.85 42.64 35.12
C ASN A 3 18.53 42.25 34.43
N GLN A 4 17.54 43.13 34.48
CA GLN A 4 16.21 42.88 33.89
C GLN A 4 16.25 42.61 32.37
N ILE A 5 17.25 43.17 31.66
CA ILE A 5 17.39 42.99 30.20
C ILE A 5 17.75 41.54 29.84
N ASP A 6 18.54 40.87 30.69
CA ASP A 6 18.96 39.49 30.46
C ASP A 6 17.78 38.52 30.68
N LYS A 7 16.87 38.85 31.61
CA LYS A 7 15.68 38.03 31.88
C LYS A 7 14.66 38.06 30.75
N GLU A 8 14.40 39.25 30.17
CA GLU A 8 13.47 39.41 29.05
C GLU A 8 13.97 38.72 27.76
N TYR A 9 15.28 38.76 27.52
CA TYR A 9 15.90 38.05 26.39
C TYR A 9 15.80 36.53 26.50
N ILE A 10 16.03 35.97 27.70
CA ILE A 10 15.91 34.53 27.95
C ILE A 10 14.46 34.05 27.89
N GLU A 11 13.50 34.86 28.33
CA GLU A 11 12.07 34.52 28.28
C GLU A 11 11.50 34.50 26.85
N ASP A 12 11.83 35.50 26.01
CA ASP A 12 11.43 35.54 24.60
C ASP A 12 12.07 34.39 23.78
N SER A 13 13.38 34.15 23.97
CA SER A 13 14.08 33.07 23.27
C SER A 13 13.57 31.68 23.66
N THR A 14 13.28 31.45 24.94
CA THR A 14 12.69 30.18 25.42
C THR A 14 11.27 29.99 24.87
N THR A 15 10.47 31.05 24.80
CA THR A 15 9.11 31.01 24.23
C THR A 15 9.12 30.73 22.72
N ARG A 16 10.05 31.34 21.98
CA ARG A 16 10.28 31.09 20.54
C ARG A 16 10.79 29.67 20.26
N LEU A 17 11.66 29.13 21.13
CA LEU A 17 12.14 27.75 21.00
C LEU A 17 11.03 26.73 21.29
N LEU A 18 10.21 26.97 22.32
CA LEU A 18 9.04 26.14 22.64
C LEU A 18 8.01 26.13 21.50
N SER A 19 7.74 27.28 20.87
CA SER A 19 6.81 27.36 19.74
C SER A 19 7.38 26.69 18.47
N ALA A 20 8.68 26.86 18.19
CA ALA A 20 9.35 26.20 17.08
C ALA A 20 9.33 24.67 17.21
N ASN A 21 9.54 24.14 18.42
CA ASN A 21 9.48 22.69 18.67
C ASN A 21 8.05 22.14 18.52
N ARG A 22 7.03 22.90 18.92
CA ARG A 22 5.61 22.54 18.70
C ARG A 22 5.24 22.51 17.22
N ILE A 23 5.72 23.47 16.43
CA ILE A 23 5.51 23.49 14.97
C ILE A 23 6.20 22.29 14.32
N LYS A 24 7.44 21.99 14.69
CA LYS A 24 8.15 20.80 14.21
C LYS A 24 7.40 19.51 14.54
N ALA A 25 6.88 19.39 15.76
CA ALA A 25 6.08 18.23 16.17
C ALA A 25 4.78 18.11 15.36
N LEU A 26 4.10 19.22 15.08
CA LEU A 26 2.87 19.23 14.29
C LEU A 26 3.14 18.84 12.83
N VAL A 27 4.21 19.37 12.23
CA VAL A 27 4.64 18.98 10.88
C VAL A 27 5.00 17.50 10.83
N ALA A 28 5.78 17.00 11.80
CA ALA A 28 6.12 15.59 11.89
C ALA A 28 4.87 14.71 12.03
N GLY A 29 3.89 15.14 12.82
CA GLY A 29 2.61 14.47 12.97
C GLY A 29 1.84 14.38 11.66
N ILE A 30 1.72 15.49 10.93
CA ILE A 30 1.04 15.53 9.62
C ILE A 30 1.74 14.60 8.62
N VAL A 31 3.07 14.69 8.51
CA VAL A 31 3.85 13.84 7.59
C VAL A 31 3.66 12.36 7.92
N LEU A 32 3.71 12.00 9.21
CA LEU A 32 3.50 10.63 9.65
C LEU A 32 2.08 10.14 9.34
N SER A 33 1.06 10.94 9.66
CA SER A 33 -0.33 10.62 9.34
C SER A 33 -0.56 10.43 7.84
N SER A 34 -0.01 11.31 7.01
CA SER A 34 -0.08 11.18 5.55
C SER A 34 0.58 9.91 5.04
N ALA A 35 1.76 9.55 5.57
CA ALA A 35 2.45 8.32 5.20
C ALA A 35 1.63 7.07 5.57
N LEU A 36 1.03 7.06 6.77
CA LEU A 36 0.17 5.95 7.21
C LEU A 36 -1.10 5.81 6.34
N ILE A 37 -1.74 6.94 5.99
CA ILE A 37 -2.89 6.94 5.07
C ILE A 37 -2.50 6.37 3.71
N TYR A 38 -1.36 6.79 3.16
CA TYR A 38 -0.87 6.28 1.89
C TYR A 38 -0.59 4.77 1.96
N PHE A 39 0.08 4.30 3.01
CA PHE A 39 0.33 2.87 3.18
C PHE A 39 -0.95 2.06 3.35
N ALA A 40 -1.93 2.55 4.10
CA ALA A 40 -3.24 1.91 4.19
C ALA A 40 -3.87 1.78 2.79
N PHE A 41 -3.89 2.86 2.01
CA PHE A 41 -4.43 2.85 0.66
C PHE A 41 -3.70 1.86 -0.26
N VAL A 42 -2.36 1.81 -0.22
CA VAL A 42 -1.55 0.88 -1.01
C VAL A 42 -1.77 -0.57 -0.57
N ALA A 43 -1.85 -0.84 0.73
CA ALA A 43 -2.06 -2.18 1.27
C ALA A 43 -3.38 -2.81 0.77
N PHE A 44 -4.42 -1.99 0.58
CA PHE A 44 -5.71 -2.46 0.06
C PHE A 44 -5.76 -2.60 -1.48
N GLN A 45 -4.80 -2.05 -2.23
CA GLN A 45 -4.76 -2.21 -3.70
C GLN A 45 -4.37 -3.62 -4.15
N GLY A 46 -3.77 -4.44 -3.28
CA GLY A 46 -3.29 -5.78 -3.62
C GLY A 46 -4.36 -6.83 -3.98
N ALA A 47 -5.65 -6.48 -3.93
CA ALA A 47 -6.76 -7.42 -4.13
C ALA A 47 -7.52 -7.26 -5.47
N THR A 48 -7.09 -6.38 -6.38
CA THR A 48 -7.73 -6.25 -7.70
C THR A 48 -7.18 -7.31 -8.66
N VAL A 49 -7.48 -8.59 -8.42
CA VAL A 49 -7.21 -9.62 -9.41
C VAL A 49 -8.19 -9.40 -10.56
N TYR A 50 -7.68 -9.03 -11.74
CA TYR A 50 -8.49 -8.95 -12.94
C TYR A 50 -9.03 -10.34 -13.27
N TYR A 51 -10.35 -10.43 -13.33
CA TYR A 51 -11.05 -11.65 -13.72
C TYR A 51 -11.12 -11.72 -15.24
N PHE A 52 -10.56 -12.78 -15.80
CA PHE A 52 -10.67 -13.10 -17.22
C PHE A 52 -11.55 -14.33 -17.40
N THR A 53 -12.27 -14.38 -18.51
CA THR A 53 -12.81 -15.62 -19.04
C THR A 53 -11.74 -16.40 -19.78
N VAL A 54 -11.98 -17.70 -20.00
CA VAL A 54 -11.10 -18.56 -20.81
C VAL A 54 -10.96 -18.05 -22.24
N GLY A 55 -11.98 -17.39 -22.80
CA GLY A 55 -11.92 -16.80 -24.14
C GLY A 55 -11.04 -15.56 -24.20
N GLU A 56 -11.26 -14.61 -23.28
CA GLU A 56 -10.52 -13.34 -23.25
C GLU A 56 -9.02 -13.55 -23.05
N ILE A 57 -8.61 -14.50 -22.20
CA ILE A 57 -7.18 -14.76 -21.98
C ILE A 57 -6.50 -15.47 -23.15
N LYS A 58 -7.27 -16.17 -24.01
CA LYS A 58 -6.77 -16.76 -25.26
C LYS A 58 -6.55 -15.71 -26.34
N GLU A 59 -7.45 -14.73 -26.43
CA GLU A 59 -7.39 -13.64 -27.43
C GLU A 59 -6.42 -12.53 -27.03
N GLN A 60 -6.44 -12.16 -25.75
CA GLN A 60 -5.59 -11.13 -25.17
C GLN A 60 -4.85 -11.69 -23.96
N PRO A 61 -3.70 -12.36 -24.17
CA PRO A 61 -2.91 -12.89 -23.07
C PRO A 61 -2.51 -11.74 -22.14
N ALA A 62 -2.45 -12.01 -20.83
CA ALA A 62 -1.98 -11.03 -19.85
C ALA A 62 -0.49 -10.74 -20.13
N THR A 63 -0.23 -9.72 -20.95
CA THR A 63 1.09 -9.37 -21.51
C THR A 63 2.05 -8.72 -20.51
N ALA A 64 1.64 -8.52 -19.26
CA ALA A 64 2.53 -8.03 -18.22
C ALA A 64 3.16 -9.22 -17.50
N ASP A 65 4.45 -9.47 -17.78
CA ASP A 65 5.25 -10.47 -17.07
C ASP A 65 5.08 -10.32 -15.55
N GLY A 66 4.71 -11.42 -14.89
CA GLY A 66 4.49 -11.46 -13.44
C GLY A 66 3.10 -11.04 -12.96
N LYS A 67 2.16 -10.67 -13.85
CA LYS A 67 0.77 -10.38 -13.45
C LYS A 67 0.01 -11.67 -13.14
N VAL A 68 -0.36 -11.85 -11.87
CA VAL A 68 -1.28 -12.91 -11.46
C VAL A 68 -2.71 -12.51 -11.85
N VAL A 69 -3.37 -13.37 -12.62
CA VAL A 69 -4.76 -13.19 -13.05
C VAL A 69 -5.60 -14.37 -12.60
N ARG A 70 -6.90 -14.12 -12.39
CA ARG A 70 -7.87 -15.18 -12.10
C ARG A 70 -8.67 -15.45 -13.35
N VAL A 71 -8.64 -16.70 -13.80
CA VAL A 71 -9.45 -17.14 -14.93
C VAL A 71 -10.67 -17.88 -14.39
N SER A 72 -11.86 -17.47 -14.83
CA SER A 72 -13.12 -18.12 -14.50
C SER A 72 -13.76 -18.69 -15.76
N GLY A 73 -14.29 -19.90 -15.68
CA GLY A 73 -14.93 -20.57 -16.80
C GLY A 73 -15.76 -21.76 -16.35
N LYS A 74 -16.60 -22.26 -17.25
CA LYS A 74 -17.28 -23.55 -17.05
C LYS A 74 -16.33 -24.68 -17.42
N LEU A 75 -16.28 -25.71 -16.59
CA LEU A 75 -15.52 -26.91 -16.90
C LEU A 75 -16.20 -27.67 -18.04
N VAL A 76 -15.43 -27.99 -19.08
CA VAL A 76 -15.90 -28.80 -20.20
C VAL A 76 -15.64 -30.27 -19.87
N SER A 77 -16.62 -31.14 -20.10
CA SER A 77 -16.42 -32.60 -19.99
C SER A 77 -15.23 -33.05 -20.85
N GLU A 78 -14.44 -34.00 -20.38
CA GLU A 78 -13.19 -34.46 -21.01
C GLU A 78 -12.01 -33.47 -21.04
N SER A 79 -12.17 -32.20 -20.62
CA SER A 79 -11.05 -31.25 -20.55
C SER A 79 -10.16 -31.43 -19.31
N PHE A 80 -10.67 -32.07 -18.25
CA PHE A 80 -9.97 -32.25 -16.98
C PHE A 80 -9.11 -33.51 -16.99
N SER A 81 -7.83 -33.35 -16.65
CA SER A 81 -6.92 -34.47 -16.44
C SER A 81 -6.14 -34.30 -15.14
N ARG A 82 -6.02 -35.40 -14.38
CA ARG A 82 -5.24 -35.48 -13.14
C ARG A 82 -4.51 -36.81 -13.10
N SER A 83 -3.20 -36.78 -12.89
CA SER A 83 -2.42 -38.00 -12.70
C SER A 83 -2.81 -38.68 -11.40
N GLU A 84 -2.92 -40.00 -11.43
CA GLU A 84 -3.18 -40.81 -10.25
C GLU A 84 -2.10 -40.58 -9.18
N GLY A 85 -2.51 -40.50 -7.91
CA GLY A 85 -1.60 -40.22 -6.78
C GLY A 85 -1.04 -38.79 -6.70
N SER A 86 -1.34 -37.89 -7.65
CA SER A 86 -0.88 -36.50 -7.65
C SER A 86 -1.97 -35.53 -7.21
N THR A 87 -1.59 -34.34 -6.74
CA THR A 87 -2.50 -33.19 -6.51
C THR A 87 -2.51 -32.21 -7.68
N LEU A 88 -1.67 -32.44 -8.70
CA LEU A 88 -1.60 -31.62 -9.90
C LEU A 88 -2.69 -32.05 -10.90
N ALA A 89 -3.43 -31.06 -11.40
CA ALA A 89 -4.45 -31.25 -12.42
C ALA A 89 -4.31 -30.17 -13.50
N HIS A 90 -4.73 -30.52 -14.71
CA HIS A 90 -4.66 -29.68 -15.90
C HIS A 90 -6.01 -29.66 -16.62
N PHE A 91 -6.23 -28.58 -17.37
CA PHE A 91 -7.41 -28.36 -18.19
C PHE A 91 -6.94 -27.99 -19.61
N ALA A 92 -7.48 -28.63 -20.64
CA ALA A 92 -7.12 -28.38 -22.05
C ALA A 92 -8.34 -28.04 -22.91
#